data_AF-A0A7C2B9R1-F1
#
_entry.id   AF-A0A7C2B9R1-F1
#
_cell.length_a   1.000
_cell.length_b   1.000
_cell.length_c   1.000
_cell.angle_alpha   90.00
_cell.angle_beta   90.00
_cell.angle_gamma   90.00
#
_symmetry.space_group_name_H-M   'P 1'
#
loop_
_entity.id
_entity.type
_entity.pdbx_description
1 polymer ?
#
loop_
_entity_poly.entity_id
_entity_poly.type
_entity_poly.pdbx_seq_one_letter_code
_entity_poly.pdbx_strand_id
1 'polypeptide(L)'
;MSKEEGRKKQIINLSFSLESNASLWNIVFKGFDEEVVLLSRFEAEEPEAVNILKRFGAMVVERYTDCTVESLDSGIVIKKRLPTNDLSVIRSWTELMHNIHEEMLNLVKGVIK
;
A
#
# COMPACT_ATOMS: atom_id res chain seq x y z
N MET A 1 35.43 -2.02 -6.36
CA MET A 1 34.45 -1.44 -7.30
C MET A 1 33.18 -2.25 -7.19
N SER A 2 32.23 -1.74 -6.41
CA SER A 2 30.98 -2.43 -6.10
C SER A 2 30.10 -2.49 -7.34
N LYS A 3 29.63 -3.69 -7.68
CA LYS A 3 28.63 -3.91 -8.72
C LYS A 3 27.32 -3.30 -8.24
N GLU A 4 27.03 -2.09 -8.68
CA GLU A 4 25.71 -1.51 -8.60
C GLU A 4 24.88 -2.12 -9.74
N GLU A 5 24.39 -3.34 -9.49
CA GLU A 5 23.39 -3.97 -10.36
C GLU A 5 22.19 -3.02 -10.42
N GLY A 6 21.96 -2.44 -11.60
CA GLY A 6 20.94 -1.43 -11.82
C GLY A 6 19.59 -1.89 -11.30
N ARG A 7 19.15 -1.31 -10.18
CA ARG A 7 17.73 -1.34 -9.80
C ARG A 7 17.00 -0.76 -11.00
N LYS A 8 16.28 -1.60 -11.76
CA LYS A 8 15.23 -1.12 -12.67
C LYS A 8 14.43 -0.13 -11.85
N LYS A 9 14.48 1.14 -12.22
CA LYS A 9 13.80 2.22 -11.51
C LYS A 9 12.33 1.82 -11.42
N GLN A 10 11.87 1.42 -10.23
CA GLN A 10 10.51 0.93 -10.06
C GLN A 10 9.59 2.13 -10.30
N ILE A 11 8.71 2.00 -11.30
CA ILE A 11 7.85 3.09 -11.77
C ILE A 11 6.82 3.44 -10.69
N ILE A 12 6.34 2.42 -9.98
CA ILE A 12 5.51 2.53 -8.78
C ILE A 12 6.16 1.66 -7.70
N ASN A 13 6.34 2.20 -6.51
CA ASN A 13 6.77 1.50 -5.31
C ASN A 13 5.55 1.18 -4.43
N LEU A 14 5.53 0.01 -3.81
CA LEU A 14 4.56 -0.38 -2.78
C LEU A 14 5.28 -0.60 -1.45
N SER A 15 4.77 -0.01 -0.38
CA SER A 15 5.25 -0.26 0.99
C SER A 15 4.08 -0.45 1.96
N PHE A 16 4.35 -1.18 3.04
CA PHE A 16 3.37 -1.49 4.08
C PHE A 16 3.78 -0.87 5.41
N SER A 17 2.81 -0.42 6.17
CA SER A 17 2.99 0.04 7.55
C SER A 17 1.77 -0.34 8.38
N LEU A 18 1.94 -0.39 9.68
CA LEU A 18 0.89 -0.72 10.63
C LEU A 18 0.84 0.37 11.70
N GLU A 19 -0.31 1.00 11.85
CA GLU A 19 -0.59 1.91 12.96
C GLU A 19 -1.38 1.12 14.02
N SER A 20 -0.91 1.18 15.27
CA SER A 20 -1.60 0.59 16.42
C SER A 20 -1.33 1.44 17.65
N ASN A 21 -2.29 1.46 18.58
CA ASN A 21 -2.11 2.04 19.90
C ASN A 21 -1.33 1.09 20.84
N ALA A 22 -1.15 -0.17 20.44
CA ALA A 22 -0.35 -1.15 21.16
C ALA A 22 1.14 -0.80 21.05
N SER A 23 1.89 -0.98 22.15
CA SER A 23 3.35 -1.01 22.03
C SER A 23 3.80 -2.18 21.14
N LEU A 24 4.87 -2.01 20.36
CA LEU A 24 5.50 -3.09 19.58
C LEU A 24 5.78 -4.35 20.40
N TRP A 25 6.03 -4.18 21.71
CA TRP A 25 6.21 -5.28 22.65
C TRP A 25 4.91 -6.04 22.97
N ASN A 26 3.77 -5.36 23.09
CA ASN A 26 2.48 -6.03 23.30
C ASN A 26 2.07 -6.88 22.08
N ILE A 27 2.29 -6.31 20.91
CA ILE A 27 2.15 -6.93 19.58
C ILE A 27 2.92 -8.25 19.50
N VAL A 28 4.21 -8.25 19.86
CA VAL A 28 5.07 -9.43 19.73
C VAL A 28 4.81 -10.48 20.81
N PHE A 29 4.44 -10.09 22.04
CA PHE A 29 4.44 -11.00 23.19
C PHE A 29 3.07 -11.43 23.73
N LYS A 30 1.99 -10.67 23.49
CA LYS A 30 0.67 -10.96 24.07
C LYS A 30 -0.37 -11.44 23.07
N GLY A 31 -0.05 -11.41 21.78
CA GLY A 31 -1.09 -11.49 20.75
C GLY A 31 -1.82 -10.16 20.59
N PHE A 32 -2.41 -9.96 19.42
CA PHE A 32 -2.88 -8.67 18.96
C PHE A 32 -4.42 -8.55 19.04
N ASP A 33 -4.97 -8.53 20.25
CA ASP A 33 -6.40 -8.23 20.49
C ASP A 33 -6.69 -6.71 20.48
N GLU A 34 -5.93 -5.94 19.70
CA GLU A 34 -6.10 -4.49 19.58
C GLU A 34 -6.41 -4.10 18.13
N GLU A 35 -7.18 -3.02 17.97
CA GLU A 35 -7.47 -2.44 16.65
C GLU A 35 -6.15 -2.02 16.00
N VAL A 36 -6.01 -2.40 14.72
CA VAL A 36 -4.87 -1.99 13.89
C VAL A 36 -5.38 -1.34 12.61
N VAL A 37 -4.59 -0.40 12.11
CA VAL A 37 -4.79 0.17 10.79
C VAL A 37 -3.65 -0.28 9.89
N LEU A 38 -3.99 -1.00 8.82
CA LEU A 38 -3.04 -1.39 7.79
C LEU A 38 -2.92 -0.27 6.78
N LEU A 39 -1.69 0.16 6.51
CA LEU A 39 -1.37 1.19 5.53
C LEU A 39 -0.66 0.53 4.35
N SER A 40 -1.21 0.72 3.16
CA SER A 40 -0.61 0.34 1.88
C SER A 40 -0.33 1.60 1.08
N ARG A 41 0.95 1.93 0.96
CA ARG A 41 1.43 3.16 0.33
C ARG A 41 1.96 2.86 -1.06
N PHE A 42 1.36 3.51 -2.05
CA PHE A 42 1.79 3.47 -3.43
C PHE A 42 2.42 4.82 -3.80
N GLU A 43 3.66 4.80 -4.25
CA GLU A 43 4.41 6.02 -4.61
C GLU A 43 5.03 5.89 -6.00
N ALA A 44 5.06 6.99 -6.74
CA ALA A 44 5.72 7.07 -8.03
C ALA A 44 6.47 8.40 -8.16
N GLU A 45 7.51 8.41 -8.99
CA GLU A 45 8.23 9.64 -9.33
C GLU A 45 7.65 10.34 -10.56
N GLU A 46 7.13 9.56 -11.52
CA GLU A 46 6.60 10.08 -12.78
C GLU A 46 5.20 10.69 -12.58
N PRO A 47 4.96 11.95 -13.00
CA PRO A 47 3.69 12.64 -12.78
C PRO A 47 2.47 11.90 -13.32
N GLU A 48 2.62 11.21 -14.45
CA GLU A 48 1.53 10.42 -15.05
C GLU A 48 1.19 9.18 -14.20
N ALA A 49 2.20 8.50 -13.67
CA ALA A 49 2.01 7.39 -12.73
C ALA A 49 1.35 7.87 -11.43
N VAL A 50 1.77 9.02 -10.89
CA VAL A 50 1.13 9.65 -9.73
C VAL A 50 -0.35 9.95 -10.01
N ASN A 51 -0.68 10.48 -11.19
CA ASN A 51 -2.06 10.76 -11.56
C ASN A 51 -2.91 9.47 -11.64
N ILE A 52 -2.35 8.39 -12.19
CA ILE A 52 -3.01 7.07 -12.23
C ILE A 52 -3.27 6.57 -10.80
N LEU A 53 -2.28 6.68 -9.90
CA LEU A 53 -2.44 6.33 -8.48
C LEU A 53 -3.56 7.15 -7.81
N LYS A 54 -3.62 8.46 -8.05
CA LYS A 54 -4.68 9.33 -7.48
C LYS A 54 -6.07 8.94 -7.98
N ARG A 55 -6.22 8.64 -9.27
CA ARG A 55 -7.50 8.16 -9.84
C ARG A 55 -7.90 6.81 -9.26
N PHE A 56 -6.94 5.91 -9.09
CA PHE A 56 -7.18 4.64 -8.41
C PHE A 56 -7.63 4.84 -6.96
N GLY A 57 -6.96 5.71 -6.20
CA GLY A 57 -7.35 6.08 -4.85
C GLY A 57 -8.78 6.61 -4.75
N ALA A 58 -9.21 7.46 -5.67
CA ALA A 58 -10.59 7.94 -5.74
C ALA A 58 -11.60 6.80 -5.95
N MET A 59 -11.32 5.86 -6.87
CA MET A 59 -12.18 4.70 -7.08
C MET A 59 -12.27 3.79 -5.85
N VAL A 60 -11.19 3.67 -5.08
CA VAL A 60 -11.20 2.87 -3.85
C VAL A 60 -12.16 3.48 -2.82
N VAL A 61 -12.11 4.79 -2.61
CA VAL A 61 -13.02 5.49 -1.68
C VAL A 61 -14.48 5.35 -2.09
N GLU A 62 -14.77 5.42 -3.39
CA GLU A 62 -16.14 5.28 -3.91
C GLU A 62 -16.71 3.87 -3.73
N ARG A 63 -15.87 2.84 -3.79
CA ARG A 63 -16.31 1.43 -3.84
C ARG A 63 -16.16 0.67 -2.54
N TYR A 64 -15.27 1.09 -1.64
CA TYR A 64 -14.91 0.36 -0.44
C TYR A 64 -15.04 1.26 0.79
N THR A 65 -16.18 1.14 1.47
CA THR A 65 -16.55 1.98 2.63
C THR A 65 -15.73 1.72 3.88
N ASP A 66 -15.03 0.59 3.92
CA ASP A 66 -14.17 0.14 5.01
C ASP A 66 -12.69 0.55 4.81
N CYS A 67 -12.40 1.23 3.71
CA CYS A 67 -11.10 1.79 3.38
C CYS A 67 -11.17 3.32 3.42
N THR A 68 -10.09 3.94 3.87
CA THR A 68 -9.88 5.39 3.67
C THR A 68 -8.64 5.58 2.81
N VAL A 69 -8.62 6.61 1.97
CA VAL A 69 -7.46 6.90 1.12
C VAL A 69 -6.97 8.31 1.39
N GLU A 70 -5.67 8.44 1.62
CA GLU A 70 -4.96 9.71 1.72
C GLU A 70 -4.18 9.95 0.42
N SER A 71 -4.32 11.15 -0.15
CA SER A 71 -3.57 11.54 -1.34
C SER A 71 -2.29 12.27 -0.93
N LEU A 72 -1.17 11.85 -1.48
CA LEU A 72 0.14 12.49 -1.31
C LEU A 72 0.55 13.17 -2.62
N ASP A 73 1.57 14.03 -2.56
CA ASP A 73 2.17 14.58 -3.77
C ASP A 73 2.79 13.49 -4.66
N SER A 74 3.34 12.45 -4.03
CA SER A 74 4.01 11.30 -4.67
C SER A 74 3.09 10.10 -4.98
N GLY A 75 1.81 10.12 -4.59
CA GLY A 75 0.93 8.96 -4.77
C GLY A 75 -0.24 8.91 -3.79
N ILE A 76 -0.48 7.73 -3.20
CA ILE A 76 -1.61 7.49 -2.30
C ILE A 76 -1.23 6.57 -1.13
N VAL A 77 -1.97 6.67 -0.02
CA VAL A 77 -1.98 5.70 1.07
C VAL A 77 -3.39 5.18 1.27
N ILE A 78 -3.58 3.87 1.10
CA ILE A 78 -4.83 3.18 1.43
C ILE A 78 -4.73 2.69 2.86
N LYS A 79 -5.68 3.07 3.70
CA LYS A 79 -5.78 2.66 5.10
C LYS A 79 -6.98 1.75 5.29
N LYS A 80 -6.76 0.57 5.85
CA LYS A 80 -7.80 -0.41 6.18
C LYS A 80 -7.83 -0.61 7.68
N ARG A 81 -8.96 -0.29 8.32
CA ARG A 81 -9.16 -0.55 9.75
C ARG A 81 -9.56 -2.01 9.94
N LEU A 82 -8.89 -2.67 10.88
CA LEU A 82 -9.19 -4.04 11.30
C LEU A 82 -9.53 -4.04 12.79
N PRO A 83 -10.78 -4.42 13.17
CA PRO A 83 -11.21 -4.41 14.57
C PRO A 83 -10.51 -5.47 15.43
N THR A 84 -9.95 -6.51 14.82
CA THR A 84 -9.07 -7.50 15.44
C THR A 84 -7.94 -7.82 14.48
N ASN A 85 -6.72 -7.97 15.00
CA ASN A 85 -5.56 -8.25 14.17
C ASN A 85 -5.45 -9.74 13.83
N ASP A 86 -6.27 -10.18 12.88
CA ASP A 86 -6.19 -11.53 12.33
C ASP A 86 -5.06 -11.60 11.28
N LEU A 87 -4.04 -12.40 11.55
CA LEU A 87 -2.90 -12.62 10.65
C LEU A 87 -3.34 -13.11 9.26
N SER A 88 -4.43 -13.87 9.16
CA SER A 88 -4.98 -14.31 7.88
C SER A 88 -5.49 -13.12 7.07
N VAL A 89 -6.14 -12.15 7.71
CA VAL A 89 -6.64 -10.93 7.07
C VAL A 89 -5.50 -10.02 6.64
N ILE A 90 -4.45 -9.85 7.47
CA ILE A 90 -3.25 -9.09 7.08
C ILE A 90 -2.61 -9.71 5.84
N ARG A 91 -2.49 -11.04 5.81
CA ARG A 91 -1.88 -11.75 4.70
C ARG A 91 -2.71 -11.57 3.43
N SER A 92 -4.02 -11.79 3.51
CA SER A 92 -4.93 -11.58 2.37
C SER A 92 -4.90 -10.14 1.87
N TRP A 93 -4.83 -9.15 2.76
CA TRP A 93 -4.69 -7.74 2.39
C TRP A 93 -3.37 -7.47 1.67
N THR A 94 -2.27 -7.98 2.21
CA THR A 94 -0.92 -7.83 1.62
C THR A 94 -0.85 -8.45 0.23
N GLU A 95 -1.38 -9.67 0.07
CA GLU A 95 -1.47 -10.37 -1.22
C GLU A 95 -2.33 -9.59 -2.22
N LEU A 96 -3.49 -9.07 -1.80
CA LEU A 96 -4.35 -8.23 -2.63
C LEU A 96 -3.61 -6.97 -3.12
N MET A 97 -2.93 -6.27 -2.22
CA MET A 97 -2.21 -5.03 -2.55
C MET A 97 -1.01 -5.28 -3.47
N HIS A 98 -0.33 -6.42 -3.32
CA HIS A 98 0.70 -6.85 -4.28
C HIS A 98 0.12 -7.12 -5.67
N ASN A 99 -1.02 -7.82 -5.75
CA ASN A 99 -1.65 -8.08 -7.05
C ASN A 99 -2.08 -6.77 -7.73
N ILE A 100 -2.67 -5.85 -6.97
CA ILE A 100 -3.01 -4.51 -7.46
C ILE A 100 -1.75 -3.77 -7.93
N HIS A 101 -0.65 -3.84 -7.18
CA HIS A 101 0.61 -3.21 -7.57
C HIS A 101 1.13 -3.71 -8.92
N GLU A 102 1.10 -5.02 -9.15
CA GLU A 102 1.48 -5.61 -10.44
C GLU A 102 0.56 -5.15 -11.59
N GLU A 103 -0.76 -5.10 -11.36
CA GLU A 103 -1.70 -4.56 -12.36
C GLU A 103 -1.41 -3.09 -12.69
N MET A 104 -1.14 -2.27 -11.67
CA MET A 104 -0.81 -0.86 -11.83
C MET A 104 0.51 -0.67 -12.59
N LEU A 105 1.53 -1.49 -12.30
CA LEU A 105 2.78 -1.48 -13.07
C LEU A 105 2.54 -1.81 -14.54
N ASN A 106 1.66 -2.75 -14.85
CA ASN A 106 1.32 -3.12 -16.23
C ASN A 106 0.55 -2.00 -16.95
N LEU A 107 -0.38 -1.35 -16.26
CA LEU A 107 -1.10 -0.19 -16.80
C LEU A 107 -0.14 0.94 -17.14
N VAL A 108 0.77 1.29 -16.24
CA VAL A 108 1.69 2.41 -16.46
C VAL A 108 2.70 2.10 -17.57
N LYS A 109 3.22 0.87 -17.67
CA LYS A 109 4.09 0.46 -18.80
C LYS A 109 3.40 0.56 -20.16
N GLY A 110 2.07 0.42 -20.21
CA GLY A 110 1.29 0.60 -21.44
C GLY A 110 1.11 2.05 -21.85
N VAL A 111 1.24 2.98 -20.89
CA VAL A 111 1.00 4.41 -21.07
C VAL A 111 2.30 5.18 -21.28
N ILE A 112 3.31 4.90 -20.46
CA ILE A 112 4.65 5.52 -20.53
C ILE A 112 5.50 4.65 -21.45
N LYS A 113 5.65 5.07 -22.72
CA LYS A 113 6.54 4.46 -23.71
C LYS A 113 7.94 5.05 -23.68
#